data_AF-A0A4Q5T8K8-F1
#
_entry.id   AF-A0A4Q5T8K8-F1
#
_cell.length_a   1.000
_cell.length_b   1.000
_cell.length_c   1.000
_cell.angle_alpha   90.00
_cell.angle_beta   90.00
_cell.angle_gamma   90.00
#
_symmetry.space_group_name_H-M   'P 1'
#
loop_
_entity.id
_entity.type
_entity.pdbx_description
1 polymer ?
#
loop_
_entity_poly.entity_id
_entity_poly.type
_entity_poly.pdbx_seq_one_letter_code
_entity_poly.pdbx_strand_id
1 'polypeptide(L)' 'MLLHIVARGKIGRSPESELVERYLKRVVWPTRITELPDV' A
#
# COMPACT_ATOMS: atom_id res chain seq x y z
N MET A 1 -16.79 -5.05 0.77
CA MET A 1 -15.89 -4.95 1.94
C MET A 1 -14.65 -4.18 1.50
N LEU A 2 -14.17 -3.21 2.28
CA LEU A 2 -13.03 -2.34 1.92
C LEU A 2 -11.75 -2.86 2.60
N LEU A 3 -10.69 -3.11 1.82
CA LEU A 3 -9.37 -3.41 2.36
C LEU A 3 -8.61 -2.09 2.58
N HIS A 4 -8.50 -1.65 3.83
CA HIS A 4 -7.72 -0.47 4.19
C HIS A 4 -6.36 -0.87 4.73
N ILE A 5 -5.31 -0.53 3.98
CA ILE A 5 -3.91 -0.77 4.32
C ILE A 5 -3.34 0.52 4.91
N VAL A 6 -2.79 0.45 6.12
CA VAL A 6 -2.10 1.57 6.76
C VAL A 6 -0.63 1.20 6.89
N ALA A 7 0.23 1.97 6.23
CA ALA A 7 1.67 1.79 6.27
C ALA A 7 2.31 2.96 7.01
N ARG A 8 3.41 2.69 7.72
CA ARG A 8 4.30 3.70 8.25
C ARG A 8 5.39 3.99 7.21
N GLY A 9 5.73 5.24 7.01
CA GLY A 9 6.65 5.68 5.97
C GLY A 9 6.02 5.69 4.59
N LYS A 10 6.87 5.85 3.57
CA LYS A 10 6.46 5.97 2.16
C LYS A 10 6.77 4.69 1.39
N ILE A 11 5.74 3.93 1.05
CA ILE A 11 5.82 2.68 0.26
C ILE A 11 6.52 2.97 -1.07
N GLY A 12 6.20 4.09 -1.74
CA GLY A 12 6.83 4.46 -3.01
C GLY A 12 8.34 4.74 -2.93
N ARG A 13 8.91 4.87 -1.72
CA ARG A 13 10.36 5.03 -1.48
C ARG A 13 11.01 3.79 -0.87
N SER A 14 10.24 2.70 -0.73
CA SER A 14 10.71 1.42 -0.20
C SER A 14 11.15 0.49 -1.33
N PRO A 15 12.10 -0.43 -1.08
CA PRO A 15 12.48 -1.46 -2.04
C PRO A 15 11.30 -2.40 -2.40
N GLU A 16 10.25 -2.44 -1.58
CA GLU A 16 9.04 -3.23 -1.80
C GLU A 16 7.99 -2.53 -2.70
N SER A 17 8.24 -1.31 -3.17
CA SER A 17 7.29 -0.51 -3.97
C SER A 17 6.72 -1.26 -5.18
N GLU A 18 7.59 -1.84 -6.02
CA GLU A 18 7.20 -2.60 -7.21
C GLU A 18 6.40 -3.87 -6.84
N LEU A 19 6.78 -4.53 -5.75
CA LEU A 19 6.09 -5.70 -5.24
C LEU A 19 4.66 -5.31 -4.83
N VAL A 20 4.52 -4.25 -4.04
CA VAL A 20 3.23 -3.75 -3.58
C VAL A 20 2.35 -3.38 -4.78
N GLU A 21 2.86 -2.65 -5.77
CA GLU A 21 2.10 -2.29 -6.97
C GLU A 21 1.61 -3.54 -7.73
N ARG A 22 2.48 -4.54 -7.91
CA ARG A 22 2.14 -5.77 -8.62
C ARG A 22 1.02 -6.56 -7.94
N TYR A 23 1.04 -6.64 -6.61
CA TYR A 23 0.04 -7.40 -5.86
C TYR A 23 -1.26 -6.60 -5.66
N LEU A 24 -1.20 -5.27 -5.57
CA LEU A 24 -2.41 -4.44 -5.53
C LEU A 24 -3.27 -4.63 -6.78
N LYS A 25 -2.65 -4.80 -7.95
CA LYS A 25 -3.37 -5.12 -9.20
C LYS A 25 -4.12 -6.46 -9.17
N ARG A 26 -3.79 -7.36 -8.24
CA ARG A 26 -4.44 -8.67 -8.08
C ARG A 26 -5.55 -8.65 -7.03
N VAL A 27 -5.64 -7.60 -6.22
CA VAL A 27 -6.69 -7.49 -5.20
C VAL A 27 -7.99 -7.07 -5.87
N VAL A 28 -8.99 -7.94 -5.80
CA VAL A 28 -10.30 -7.72 -6.44
C VAL A 28 -11.20 -6.80 -5.60
N TRP A 29 -10.93 -6.68 -4.31
CA TRP A 29 -11.72 -5.83 -3.43
C TRP A 29 -11.31 -4.36 -3.55
N PRO A 30 -12.23 -3.41 -3.28
CA PRO A 30 -11.86 -2.02 -3.11
C PRO A 30 -10.71 -1.89 -2.10
N THR A 31 -9.64 -1.22 -2.50
CA THR A 31 -8.44 -1.00 -1.67
C THR A 31 -8.24 0.48 -1.40
N ARG A 32 -7.90 0.81 -0.16
CA ARG A 32 -7.43 2.14 0.24
C ARG A 32 -6.08 1.99 0.93
N ILE A 33 -5.12 2.81 0.56
CA ILE A 33 -3.80 2.83 1.20
C ILE A 33 -3.61 4.18 1.86
N THR A 34 -3.10 4.17 3.08
CA THR A 34 -2.75 5.39 3.82
C THR A 34 -1.34 5.24 4.33
N GLU A 35 -0.49 6.20 3.98
CA GLU A 35 0.90 6.29 4.40
C GLU A 35 1.03 7.32 5.51
N LEU A 36 1.42 6.85 6.70
CA LEU A 36 1.68 7.70 7.86
C LEU A 36 3.14 8.17 7.81
N PRO A 37 3.43 9.45 8.12
CA PRO A 37 4.80 9.90 8.27
C PRO A 37 5.48 9.16 9.44
N ASP A 38 6.79 8.96 9.31
CA ASP A 38 7.63 8.42 10.40
C ASP A 38 8.00 9.50 11.45
N VAL A 39 7.57 10.75 11.21
CA VAL A 39 7.82 11.95 12.03
C VAL A 39 6.54 12.57 12.55
#